data_AF-A0A015KFG2-F1
#
_entry.id   AF-A0A015KFG2-F1
#
_cell.length_a   1.000
_cell.length_b   1.000
_cell.length_c   1.000
_cell.angle_alpha   90.00
_cell.angle_beta   90.00
_cell.angle_gamma   90.00
#
_symmetry.space_group_name_H-M   'P 1'
#
loop_
_entity.id
_entity.type
_entity.pdbx_description
1 polymer ?
#
loop_
_entity_poly.entity_id
_entity_poly.type
_entity_poly.pdbx_seq_one_letter_code
_entity_poly.pdbx_strand_id
1 'polypeptide(L)' 'MQDTNEWVNWIEESVDKEFSKSFEYKEFNNIQHIGTGGFGNVFRAKLEK' A
#
# COMPACT_ATOMS: atom_id res chain seq x y z
N MET A 1 24.89 2.66 20.41
CA MET A 1 24.01 1.55 19.97
C MET A 1 22.89 1.42 20.98
N GLN A 2 21.93 2.34 20.95
CA GLN A 2 20.70 2.29 21.73
C GLN A 2 19.55 2.80 20.85
N ASP A 3 19.83 3.75 19.95
CA ASP A 3 18.84 4.30 19.02
C ASP A 3 18.30 3.30 17.98
N THR A 4 19.06 2.28 17.59
CA THR A 4 18.60 1.28 16.59
C THR A 4 17.41 0.47 17.09
N ASN A 5 17.32 0.22 18.40
CA ASN A 5 16.28 -0.63 18.96
C ASN A 5 14.94 0.11 19.09
N GLU A 6 14.96 1.42 19.37
CA GLU A 6 13.72 2.20 19.45
C GLU A 6 13.05 2.34 18.07
N TRP A 7 13.85 2.58 17.03
CA TRP A 7 13.32 2.70 15.66
C TRP A 7 12.81 1.36 15.12
N VAL A 8 13.50 0.26 15.44
CA VAL A 8 13.04 -1.08 15.11
C VAL A 8 11.74 -1.39 15.85
N ASN A 9 11.65 -1.14 17.16
CA ASN A 9 10.41 -1.31 17.92
C ASN A 9 9.25 -0.47 17.37
N TRP A 10 9.52 0.78 16.95
CA TRP A 10 8.48 1.63 16.35
C TRP A 10 7.97 1.08 15.02
N ILE A 11 8.85 0.50 14.20
CA ILE A 11 8.48 -0.18 12.95
C ILE A 11 7.68 -1.46 13.26
N GLU A 12 8.17 -2.31 14.16
CA GLU A 12 7.51 -3.55 14.56
C GLU A 12 6.11 -3.28 15.13
N GLU A 13 5.98 -2.35 16.07
CA GLU A 13 4.67 -1.95 16.61
C GLU A 13 3.75 -1.38 15.54
N SER A 14 4.27 -0.67 14.55
CA SER A 14 3.44 -0.07 13.48
C SER A 14 2.90 -1.12 12.51
N VAL A 15 3.69 -2.17 12.27
CA VAL A 15 3.29 -3.35 11.48
C VAL A 15 2.29 -4.20 12.26
N ASP A 16 2.58 -4.50 13.54
CA ASP A 16 1.74 -5.33 14.41
C ASP A 16 0.38 -4.69 14.74
N LYS A 17 0.36 -3.36 14.91
CA LYS A 17 -0.89 -2.60 15.15
C LYS A 17 -1.71 -2.37 13.88
N GLU A 18 -1.29 -2.96 12.75
CA GLU A 18 -2.03 -2.96 11.49
C GLU A 18 -2.46 -1.56 11.03
N PHE A 19 -1.61 -0.54 11.26
CA PHE A 19 -1.89 0.82 10.78
C PHE A 19 -1.88 0.92 9.25
N SER A 20 -1.38 -0.12 8.56
CA SER A 20 -1.42 -0.25 7.12
C SER A 20 -2.79 -0.76 6.67
N LYS A 21 -3.56 0.10 5.99
CA LYS A 21 -4.74 -0.37 5.25
C LYS A 21 -4.27 -1.23 4.08
N SER A 22 -4.57 -2.51 4.14
CA SER A 22 -4.52 -3.39 2.97
C SER A 22 -5.83 -3.28 2.21
N PHE A 23 -5.75 -3.31 0.89
CA PHE A 23 -6.92 -3.38 0.02
C PHE A 23 -6.68 -4.48 -1.00
N GLU A 24 -7.60 -5.42 -1.07
CA GLU A 24 -7.65 -6.39 -2.14
C GLU A 24 -8.02 -5.70 -3.47
N TYR A 25 -7.51 -6.23 -4.58
CA TYR A 25 -7.82 -5.71 -5.91
C TYR A 25 -9.34 -5.62 -6.19
N LYS A 26 -10.13 -6.54 -5.61
CA LYS A 26 -11.59 -6.57 -5.74
C LYS A 26 -12.30 -5.38 -5.09
N GLU A 27 -11.64 -4.63 -4.22
CA GLU A 27 -12.19 -3.43 -3.55
C GLU A 27 -12.11 -2.18 -4.44
N PHE A 28 -11.41 -2.28 -5.57
CA PHE A 28 -11.30 -1.22 -6.55
C PHE A 28 -12.34 -1.40 -7.67
N ASN A 29 -13.02 -0.30 -8.01
CA ASN A 29 -14.00 -0.21 -9.08
C ASN A 29 -13.56 0.85 -10.10
N ASN A 30 -14.35 1.00 -11.17
CA ASN A 30 -14.12 1.97 -12.23
C ASN A 30 -12.68 1.90 -12.80
N ILE A 31 -12.20 0.66 -12.97
CA ILE A 31 -10.86 0.36 -13.45
C ILE A 31 -10.80 0.70 -14.94
N GLN A 32 -10.00 1.71 -15.29
CA GLN A 32 -9.84 2.19 -16.66
C GLN A 32 -8.35 2.20 -17.03
N HIS A 33 -8.02 1.56 -18.14
CA HIS A 33 -6.67 1.65 -18.71
C HIS A 33 -6.40 3.07 -19.21
N ILE A 34 -5.25 3.64 -18.84
CA ILE A 34 -4.86 5.00 -19.23
C ILE A 34 -3.54 5.04 -20.02
N GLY A 35 -2.85 3.92 -20.16
CA GLY A 35 -1.66 3.83 -21.01
C GLY A 35 -0.72 2.70 -20.63
N THR A 36 0.22 2.43 -21.52
CA THR A 36 1.26 1.41 -21.35
C THR A 36 2.62 2.06 -21.47
N GLY A 37 3.53 1.75 -20.54
CA GLY A 37 4.92 2.20 -20.55
C GLY A 37 5.90 1.04 -20.44
N GLY A 38 7.20 1.34 -20.34
CA GLY A 38 8.26 0.31 -20.24
C GLY A 38 8.15 -0.61 -19.02
N PHE A 39 7.42 -0.19 -17.99
CA PHE A 39 7.20 -0.94 -16.75
C PHE A 39 5.85 -1.66 -16.68
N GLY A 40 4.97 -1.49 -17.68
CA GLY A 40 3.67 -2.16 -17.74
C GLY A 40 2.49 -1.24 -18.04
N ASN A 41 1.28 -1.75 -17.80
CA ASN A 41 0.02 -1.05 -17.99
C ASN A 41 -0.33 -0.20 -16.77
N VAL A 42 -0.84 1.00 -17.01
CA VAL A 42 -1.30 1.93 -15.98
C VAL A 42 -2.82 2.01 -16.03
N PHE A 43 -3.44 1.86 -14.86
CA PHE A 43 -4.89 1.92 -14.69
C PHE A 43 -5.26 2.99 -13.66
N ARG A 44 -6.30 3.77 -13.97
CA ARG A 44 -7.03 4.56 -12.99
C ARG A 44 -8.10 3.67 -12.36
N ALA A 45 -8.21 3.68 -11.04
CA ALA A 45 -9.31 3.03 -10.34
C ALA A 45 -9.82 3.93 -9.20
N LYS A 46 -11.03 3.65 -8.73
CA LYS A 46 -11.61 4.25 -7.54
C LYS A 46 -11.69 3.18 -6.46
N LEU A 47 -11.32 3.52 -5.22
CA LEU A 47 -11.58 2.66 -4.07
C LEU A 47 -13.06 2.81 -3.69
N GLU A 48 -13.79 1.70 -3.66
CA GLU A 48 -15.15 1.68 -3.11
C GLU A 48 -15.07 1.57 -1.59
N LYS A 49 -15.87 2.38 -0.90
CA LYS A 49 -16.03 2.37 0.56
C LYS A 49 -17.50 2.33 0.87
#